data_AF-A0A8B9ZUB5-F1
#
_entry.id   AF-A0A8B9ZUB5-F1
#
_cell.length_a   1.000
_cell.length_b   1.000
_cell.length_c   1.000
_cell.angle_alpha   90.00
_cell.angle_beta   90.00
_cell.angle_gamma   90.00
#
_symmetry.space_group_name_H-M   'P 1'
#
loop_
_entity.id
_entity.type
_entity.pdbx_description
1 polymer ?
#
loop_
_entity_poly.entity_id
_entity_poly.type
_entity_poly.pdbx_seq_one_letter_code
_entity_poly.pdbx_strand_id
1 'polypeptide(L)'
;MAFFFSFLQNSQVHSCLLICFPFLLKEPESIIESAEEESINFNVGGWYFSIPKSKVAQFPESPLWKAAAVQDQSENLRLFIDHDGFIFRHLHYYMQTSKVSFFSCDEFNLLYEQALIFQLTPLVQDRI
;
A
#
# COMPACT_ATOMS: atom_id res chain seq x y z
N MET A 1 -22.03 24.42 -6.12
CA MET A 1 -21.23 25.67 -6.09
C MET A 1 -19.91 25.38 -6.82
N ALA A 2 -19.44 26.32 -7.63
CA ALA A 2 -18.58 26.13 -8.80
C ALA A 2 -17.20 25.48 -8.57
N PHE A 3 -16.74 24.70 -9.57
CA PHE A 3 -15.34 24.31 -9.77
C PHE A 3 -14.60 25.46 -10.46
N PHE A 4 -13.46 25.87 -9.92
CA PHE A 4 -12.48 26.73 -10.60
C PHE A 4 -11.27 25.86 -10.97
N PHE A 5 -11.06 25.66 -12.27
CA PHE A 5 -9.77 25.26 -12.81
C PHE A 5 -9.00 26.54 -13.17
N SER A 6 -7.79 26.69 -12.63
CA SER A 6 -6.81 27.62 -13.16
C SER A 6 -5.59 26.82 -13.59
N PHE A 7 -5.37 26.82 -14.90
CA PHE A 7 -4.19 26.32 -15.57
C PHE A 7 -3.10 27.39 -15.41
N LEU A 8 -1.94 27.05 -14.82
CA LEU A 8 -0.78 27.92 -14.86
C LEU A 8 0.26 27.33 -15.82
N GLN A 9 0.36 28.01 -16.97
CA GLN A 9 1.37 27.80 -17.99
C GLN A 9 2.79 28.12 -17.47
N ASN A 10 3.73 27.31 -17.96
CA ASN A 10 5.09 27.64 -18.35
C ASN A 10 6.21 27.86 -17.29
N SER A 11 7.18 26.96 -17.42
CA SER A 11 8.63 27.18 -17.49
C SER A 11 9.50 27.01 -16.21
N GLN A 12 10.20 25.87 -16.22
CA GLN A 12 11.62 25.68 -15.87
C GLN A 12 12.06 25.81 -14.38
N VAL A 13 12.18 24.62 -13.77
CA VAL A 13 13.24 24.07 -12.89
C VAL A 13 13.71 24.83 -11.63
N HIS A 14 13.89 24.04 -10.56
CA HIS A 14 14.55 24.29 -9.27
C HIS A 14 13.67 24.82 -8.13
N SER A 15 13.01 23.92 -7.42
CA SER A 15 13.30 23.61 -6.00
C SER A 15 12.17 22.75 -5.42
N CYS A 16 12.48 21.51 -5.03
CA CYS A 16 11.64 20.77 -4.09
C CYS A 16 11.80 21.44 -2.73
N LEU A 17 10.95 22.43 -2.44
CA LEU A 17 10.79 22.95 -1.09
C LEU A 17 9.46 22.45 -0.52
N LEU A 18 9.62 21.67 0.54
CA LEU A 18 8.61 21.16 1.45
C LEU A 18 7.55 22.21 1.80
N ILE A 19 6.28 21.83 1.66
CA ILE A 19 5.23 22.34 2.54
C ILE A 19 4.46 21.13 3.07
N CYS A 20 4.92 20.66 4.23
CA CYS A 20 4.11 19.88 5.16
C CYS A 20 3.39 20.87 6.10
N PHE A 21 2.24 20.45 6.63
CA PHE A 21 1.39 21.03 7.70
C PHE A 21 0.13 21.81 7.28
N PRO A 22 -0.99 21.71 8.03
CA PRO A 22 -1.50 20.57 8.82
C PRO A 22 -2.94 20.22 8.37
N PHE A 23 -3.21 18.96 8.01
CA PHE A 23 -4.61 18.52 7.96
C PHE A 23 -5.08 18.22 9.38
N LEU A 24 -5.88 19.16 9.87
CA LEU A 24 -6.56 19.19 11.16
C LEU A 24 -7.27 17.86 11.44
N LEU A 25 -6.86 17.22 12.54
CA LEU A 25 -7.53 16.06 13.14
C LEU A 25 -9.01 16.32 13.33
N LYS A 26 -9.85 15.41 12.82
CA LYS A 26 -11.19 15.20 13.34
C LYS A 26 -11.55 13.72 13.23
N GLU A 27 -11.20 12.97 14.27
CA GLU A 27 -11.73 11.62 14.46
C GLU A 27 -12.80 11.69 15.57
N PRO A 28 -14.02 11.18 15.36
CA PRO A 28 -14.92 10.89 16.47
C PRO A 28 -14.36 9.67 17.21
N GLU A 29 -14.00 9.85 18.48
CA GLU A 29 -13.71 8.75 19.40
C GLU A 29 -14.93 7.83 19.50
N SER A 30 -14.88 6.68 18.84
CA SER A 30 -15.77 5.56 19.13
C SER A 30 -14.94 4.45 19.75
N ILE A 31 -15.18 4.22 21.03
CA ILE A 31 -14.66 3.12 21.83
C ILE A 31 -15.17 1.83 21.16
N ILE A 32 -14.30 1.15 20.41
CA ILE A 32 -14.54 -0.22 19.96
C ILE A 32 -13.56 -1.10 20.72
N GLU A 33 -14.14 -1.92 21.59
CA GLU A 33 -13.53 -3.05 22.27
C GLU A 33 -12.64 -3.82 21.27
N SER A 34 -11.33 -3.84 21.53
CA SER A 34 -10.31 -4.31 20.59
C SER A 34 -10.39 -5.82 20.41
N ALA A 35 -11.26 -6.28 19.51
CA ALA A 35 -10.98 -7.50 18.77
C ALA A 35 -9.68 -7.22 18.00
N GLU A 36 -8.58 -7.86 18.40
CA GLU A 36 -7.32 -7.78 17.67
C GLU A 36 -7.59 -8.22 16.23
N GLU A 37 -7.49 -7.30 15.28
CA GLU A 37 -7.72 -7.61 13.87
C GLU A 37 -6.69 -8.65 13.43
N GLU A 38 -7.15 -9.85 13.07
CA GLU A 38 -6.27 -10.96 12.67
C GLU A 38 -5.36 -10.49 11.53
N SER A 39 -4.05 -10.52 11.76
CA SER A 39 -3.04 -10.03 10.83
C SER A 39 -2.14 -11.16 10.35
N ILE A 40 -1.69 -11.05 9.11
CA ILE A 40 -0.74 -11.96 8.50
C ILE A 40 0.62 -11.28 8.48
N ASN A 41 1.63 -12.00 8.94
CA ASN A 41 3.00 -11.50 9.02
C ASN A 41 3.82 -11.95 7.80
N PHE A 42 4.45 -11.00 7.11
CA PHE A 42 5.28 -11.23 5.95
C PHE A 42 6.73 -10.79 6.22
N ASN A 43 7.69 -11.55 5.69
CA ASN A 43 9.07 -11.16 5.47
C ASN A 43 9.30 -11.04 3.96
N VAL A 44 9.50 -9.82 3.47
CA VAL A 44 9.74 -9.54 2.04
C VAL A 44 11.17 -9.04 1.89
N GLY A 45 12.06 -9.88 1.34
CA GLY A 45 13.47 -9.49 1.12
C GLY A 45 14.20 -9.02 2.38
N GLY A 46 13.82 -9.54 3.57
CA GLY A 46 14.37 -9.13 4.87
C GLY A 46 13.58 -8.05 5.60
N TRP A 47 12.54 -7.47 4.98
CA TRP A 47 11.68 -6.45 5.58
C TRP A 47 10.41 -7.05 6.16
N TYR A 48 10.01 -6.58 7.34
CA TYR A 48 8.86 -7.12 8.06
C TYR A 48 7.61 -6.28 7.86
N PHE A 49 6.52 -6.95 7.49
CA PHE A 49 5.21 -6.34 7.30
C PHE A 49 4.14 -7.14 8.04
N SER A 50 3.22 -6.44 8.70
CA SER A 50 1.98 -7.01 9.21
C SER A 50 0.83 -6.39 8.42
N ILE A 51 -0.04 -7.24 7.88
CA ILE A 51 -1.16 -6.83 7.04
C ILE A 51 -2.43 -7.47 7.58
N PRO A 52 -3.49 -6.70 7.81
CA PRO A 52 -4.78 -7.28 8.18
C PRO A 52 -5.24 -8.33 7.18
N LYS A 53 -5.70 -9.48 7.68
CA LYS A 53 -6.21 -10.58 6.85
C LYS A 53 -7.38 -10.10 5.98
N SER A 54 -8.20 -9.21 6.52
CA SER A 54 -9.28 -8.51 5.82
C SER A 54 -8.82 -7.83 4.52
N LYS A 55 -7.62 -7.22 4.53
CA LYS A 55 -7.02 -6.53 3.37
C LYS A 55 -6.39 -7.49 2.38
N VAL A 56 -5.72 -8.54 2.86
CA VAL A 56 -5.13 -9.57 1.97
C VAL A 56 -6.25 -10.34 1.24
N ALA A 57 -7.36 -10.62 1.93
CA ALA A 57 -8.53 -11.31 1.39
C ALA A 57 -9.25 -10.55 0.25
N GLN A 58 -9.02 -9.24 0.11
CA GLN A 58 -9.57 -8.44 -1.00
C GLN A 58 -8.98 -8.86 -2.36
N PHE A 59 -7.85 -9.58 -2.34
CA PHE A 59 -7.15 -10.06 -3.52
C PHE A 59 -7.09 -11.59 -3.53
N PRO A 60 -8.22 -12.29 -3.72
CA PRO A 60 -8.28 -13.76 -3.59
C PRO A 60 -7.40 -14.48 -4.60
N GLU A 61 -7.14 -13.87 -5.76
CA GLU A 61 -6.24 -14.45 -6.75
C GLU A 61 -4.76 -14.17 -6.50
N SER A 62 -4.45 -13.23 -5.59
CA SER A 62 -3.08 -12.84 -5.29
C SER A 62 -2.27 -14.00 -4.69
N PRO A 63 -0.97 -14.09 -5.01
CA PRO A 63 -0.06 -14.97 -4.31
C PRO A 63 -0.04 -14.72 -2.79
N LEU A 64 -0.28 -13.49 -2.34
CA LEU A 64 -0.33 -13.13 -0.93
C LEU A 64 -1.47 -13.85 -0.21
N TRP A 65 -2.68 -13.83 -0.79
CA TRP A 65 -3.83 -14.55 -0.23
C TRP A 65 -3.65 -16.05 -0.31
N LYS A 66 -3.17 -16.58 -1.44
CA LYS A 66 -2.94 -18.02 -1.62
C LYS A 66 -1.92 -18.56 -0.61
N ALA A 67 -0.82 -17.83 -0.38
CA ALA A 67 0.17 -18.18 0.63
C ALA A 67 -0.39 -18.13 2.05
N ALA A 68 -1.23 -17.13 2.35
CA ALA A 68 -1.88 -17.01 3.66
C ALA A 68 -2.98 -18.05 3.91
N ALA A 69 -3.73 -18.44 2.88
CA ALA A 69 -4.84 -19.39 2.99
C ALA A 69 -4.39 -20.84 3.19
N VAL A 70 -3.20 -21.20 2.69
CA VAL A 70 -2.58 -22.53 2.89
C VAL A 70 -1.97 -22.66 4.27
N GLN A 71 -1.72 -21.55 4.95
CA GLN A 71 -1.08 -21.54 6.26
C GLN A 71 -2.07 -21.99 7.35
N ASP A 72 -1.67 -22.99 8.12
CA ASP A 72 -2.41 -23.46 9.29
C ASP A 72 -2.53 -22.30 10.31
N GLN A 73 -3.63 -22.23 11.06
CA GLN A 73 -3.92 -21.16 12.04
C GLN A 73 -2.99 -21.18 13.26
N SER A 74 -1.81 -21.77 13.12
CA SER A 74 -0.70 -21.70 14.06
C SER A 74 -0.33 -20.23 14.24
N GLU A 75 -0.62 -19.71 15.43
CA GLU A 75 -0.24 -18.36 15.84
C GLU A 75 1.26 -18.12 15.56
N ASN A 76 1.56 -17.01 14.87
CA ASN A 76 2.91 -16.47 14.64
C ASN A 76 3.78 -17.10 13.53
N LEU A 77 3.21 -17.82 12.56
CA LEU A 77 3.97 -18.13 11.35
C LEU A 77 4.15 -16.88 10.47
N ARG A 78 5.37 -16.72 9.95
CA ARG A 78 5.76 -15.60 9.08
C ARG A 78 5.96 -16.11 7.66
N LEU A 79 5.26 -15.53 6.70
CA LEU A 79 5.38 -15.87 5.28
C LEU A 79 6.59 -15.20 4.67
N PHE A 80 7.42 -15.96 3.97
CA PHE A 80 8.62 -15.44 3.30
C PHE A 80 8.35 -15.20 1.82
N ILE A 81 8.78 -14.05 1.34
CA ILE A 81 8.65 -13.60 -0.04
C ILE A 81 10.02 -13.12 -0.51
N ASP A 82 10.54 -13.77 -1.55
CA ASP A 82 11.83 -13.44 -2.16
C ASP A 82 11.67 -12.31 -3.20
N HIS A 83 11.27 -11.12 -2.71
CA HIS A 83 11.09 -9.92 -3.52
C HIS A 83 11.62 -8.68 -2.78
N ASP A 84 11.69 -7.56 -3.49
CA ASP A 84 12.18 -6.30 -2.96
C ASP A 84 11.23 -5.75 -1.87
N GLY A 85 11.71 -5.75 -0.62
CA GLY A 85 10.97 -5.22 0.53
C GLY A 85 10.84 -3.69 0.54
N PHE A 86 11.79 -2.97 -0.06
CA PHE A 86 11.73 -1.51 -0.17
C PHE A 86 10.60 -1.08 -1.10
N ILE A 87 10.46 -1.73 -2.26
CA ILE A 87 9.34 -1.49 -3.19
C ILE A 87 8.03 -2.00 -2.58
N PHE A 88 8.04 -3.14 -1.88
CA PHE A 88 6.85 -3.69 -1.22
C PHE A 88 6.21 -2.73 -0.21
N ARG A 89 6.99 -1.86 0.44
CA ARG A 89 6.46 -0.82 1.34
C ARG A 89 5.41 0.07 0.67
N HIS A 90 5.56 0.37 -0.61
CA HIS A 90 4.60 1.17 -1.36
C HIS A 90 3.31 0.40 -1.64
N LEU A 91 3.40 -0.91 -1.91
CA LEU A 91 2.24 -1.79 -2.03
C LEU A 91 1.52 -1.93 -0.69
N HIS A 92 2.25 -2.10 0.40
CA HIS A 92 1.71 -2.16 1.76
C HIS A 92 0.94 -0.89 2.11
N TYR A 93 1.52 0.29 1.81
CA TYR A 93 0.84 1.57 1.97
C TYR A 93 -0.45 1.66 1.13
N TYR A 94 -0.41 1.19 -0.11
CA TYR A 94 -1.61 1.15 -0.96
C TYR A 94 -2.69 0.24 -0.38
N MET A 95 -2.36 -0.97 0.08
CA MET A 95 -3.34 -1.88 0.68
C MET A 95 -4.04 -1.26 1.90
N GLN A 96 -3.32 -0.43 2.67
CA GLN A 96 -3.88 0.28 3.81
C GLN A 96 -4.77 1.45 3.39
N THR A 97 -4.30 2.29 2.46
CA THR A 97 -4.87 3.62 2.20
C THR A 97 -5.65 3.75 0.88
N SER A 98 -5.54 2.76 0.00
CA SER A 98 -5.95 2.82 -1.41
C SER A 98 -5.33 3.99 -2.18
N LYS A 99 -4.18 4.50 -1.73
CA LYS A 99 -3.45 5.60 -2.37
C LYS A 99 -2.05 5.13 -2.77
N VAL A 100 -1.56 5.62 -3.90
CA VAL A 100 -0.17 5.41 -4.29
C VAL A 100 0.68 6.52 -3.66
N SER A 101 1.71 6.14 -2.91
CA SER A 101 2.66 7.07 -2.31
C SER A 101 3.54 7.75 -3.35
N PHE A 102 4.25 8.82 -3.02
CA PHE A 102 5.21 9.45 -3.95
C PHE A 102 6.44 8.56 -4.22
N PHE A 103 6.94 8.57 -5.45
CA PHE A 103 8.10 7.79 -5.92
C PHE A 103 8.81 8.49 -7.09
N SER A 104 10.05 8.09 -7.34
CA SER A 104 10.79 8.39 -8.57
C SER A 104 10.28 7.57 -9.76
N CYS A 105 10.69 7.93 -10.98
CA CYS A 105 10.29 7.20 -12.20
C CYS A 105 10.75 5.73 -12.17
N ASP A 106 11.96 5.49 -11.66
CA ASP A 106 12.53 4.13 -11.56
C ASP A 106 11.77 3.28 -10.53
N GLU A 107 11.45 3.86 -9.38
CA GLU A 107 10.64 3.21 -8.34
C GLU A 107 9.21 2.92 -8.82
N PHE A 108 8.63 3.77 -9.68
CA PHE A 108 7.30 3.53 -10.24
C PHE A 108 7.24 2.27 -11.11
N ASN A 109 8.24 2.08 -11.96
CA ASN A 109 8.31 0.88 -12.83
C ASN A 109 8.44 -0.39 -11.99
N LEU A 110 9.33 -0.38 -11.00
CA LEU A 110 9.52 -1.50 -10.08
C LEU A 110 8.24 -1.78 -9.27
N LEU A 111 7.56 -0.73 -8.78
CA LEU A 111 6.29 -0.86 -8.08
C LEU A 111 5.22 -1.52 -8.96
N TYR A 112 5.14 -1.12 -10.22
CA TYR A 112 4.19 -1.67 -11.17
C TYR A 112 4.48 -3.15 -11.49
N GLU A 113 5.74 -3.50 -11.77
CA GLU A 113 6.17 -4.88 -11.99
C GLU A 113 5.81 -5.75 -10.78
N GLN A 114 6.06 -5.25 -9.58
CA GLN A 114 5.76 -5.96 -8.34
C GLN A 114 4.25 -6.06 -8.07
N ALA A 115 3.46 -5.03 -8.38
CA ALA A 115 2.00 -5.07 -8.29
C ALA A 115 1.39 -6.13 -9.24
N LEU A 116 1.97 -6.30 -10.43
CA LEU A 116 1.59 -7.35 -11.38
C LEU A 116 1.90 -8.74 -10.83
N ILE A 117 3.09 -8.96 -10.27
CA ILE A 117 3.49 -10.22 -9.64
C ILE A 117 2.50 -10.60 -8.53
N PHE A 118 2.13 -9.64 -7.69
CA PHE A 118 1.17 -9.86 -6.60
C PHE A 118 -0.31 -9.78 -7.03
N GLN A 119 -0.58 -9.54 -8.32
CA GLN A 119 -1.93 -9.45 -8.88
C GLN A 119 -2.83 -8.46 -8.14
N LEU A 120 -2.28 -7.31 -7.74
CA LEU A 120 -3.01 -6.25 -7.06
C LEU A 120 -3.78 -5.43 -8.10
N THR A 121 -4.85 -6.00 -8.64
CA THR A 121 -5.63 -5.52 -9.80
C THR A 121 -6.02 -4.02 -9.74
N PRO A 122 -6.46 -3.47 -8.60
CA PRO A 122 -6.77 -2.05 -8.47
C PRO A 122 -5.59 -1.12 -8.79
N LEU A 123 -4.35 -1.48 -8.43
CA LEU A 123 -3.16 -0.70 -8.80
C LEU A 123 -2.82 -0.82 -10.28
N VAL A 124 -3.11 -1.96 -10.89
CA VAL A 124 -2.76 -2.25 -12.29
C VAL A 124 -3.69 -1.52 -13.26
N GLN A 125 -4.93 -1.24 -12.85
CA GLN A 125 -5.97 -0.62 -13.69
C GLN A 125 -5.98 0.91 -13.71
N ASP A 126 -5.34 1.60 -12.76
CA ASP A 126 -5.25 3.08 -12.72
C ASP A 126 -4.37 3.69 -13.84
N ARG A 127 -4.08 2.93 -14.90
CA ARG A 127 -3.45 3.42 -16.12
C ARG A 127 -4.48 4.21 -16.94
N ILE A 128 -4.62 5.51 -16.68
CA ILE A 128 -5.30 6.48 -17.57
C ILE A 128 -4.35 7.64 -17.86
#